data_AF-A0A6I5C4I5-F1
#
_entry.id   AF-A0A6I5C4I5-F1
#
_cell.length_a   1.000
_cell.length_b   1.000
_cell.length_c   1.000
_cell.angle_alpha   90.00
_cell.angle_beta   90.00
_cell.angle_gamma   90.00
#
_symmetry.space_group_name_H-M   'P 1'
#
loop_
_entity.id
_entity.type
_entity.pdbx_description
1 polymer ?
#
loop_
_entity_poly.entity_id
_entity_poly.type
_entity_poly.pdbx_seq_one_letter_code
_entity_poly.pdbx_strand_id
1 'polypeptide(L)' 'PRLPGDLVVRTTPDIRPRHGMQVPLLFGLAHLFVFDRHGERVCPAPDRLPDLQE' A
#
# COMPACT_ATOMS: atom_id res chain seq x y z
N PRO A 1 -15.07 7.26 10.47
CA PRO A 1 -13.69 6.95 10.92
C PRO A 1 -13.19 5.69 10.21
N ARG A 2 -12.02 5.73 9.56
CA ARG A 2 -11.39 4.52 9.01
C ARG A 2 -10.76 3.75 10.16
N LEU A 3 -11.05 2.47 10.26
CA LEU A 3 -10.37 1.60 11.22
C LEU A 3 -8.96 1.32 10.69
N PRO A 4 -7.96 1.13 11.57
CA PRO A 4 -6.67 0.59 11.15
C PRO A 4 -6.90 -0.72 10.38
N GLY A 5 -6.45 -0.78 9.12
CA GLY A 5 -6.64 -1.93 8.24
C GLY A 5 -7.64 -1.74 7.10
N ASP A 6 -8.41 -0.63 7.07
CA ASP A 6 -9.26 -0.33 5.92
C ASP A 6 -8.41 0.01 4.67
N LEU A 7 -8.71 -0.64 3.54
CA LEU A 7 -8.04 -0.38 2.26
C LEU A 7 -8.86 0.58 1.39
N VAL A 8 -8.24 1.68 0.96
CA VAL A 8 -8.84 2.64 0.02
C VAL A 8 -8.43 2.28 -1.40
N VAL A 9 -9.40 2.02 -2.26
CA VAL A 9 -9.20 1.60 -3.66
C VAL A 9 -9.80 2.64 -4.59
N ARG A 10 -9.05 3.02 -5.63
CA ARG A 10 -9.58 3.81 -6.75
C ARG A 10 -9.96 2.86 -7.87
N THR A 11 -11.25 2.78 -8.17
CA THR A 11 -11.78 2.00 -9.28
C THR A 11 -12.00 2.86 -10.52
N THR A 12 -12.23 2.21 -11.65
CA THR A 12 -12.74 2.88 -12.85
C THR A 12 -14.20 3.34 -12.63
N PRO A 13 -14.68 4.35 -13.38
CA PRO A 13 -16.00 4.96 -13.16
C PRO A 13 -17.19 4.02 -13.38
N ASP A 14 -16.99 2.94 -14.13
CA ASP A 14 -18.00 1.92 -14.43
C ASP A 14 -18.30 1.00 -13.24
N ILE A 15 -17.39 0.91 -12.26
CA ILE A 15 -17.61 0.12 -11.04
C ILE A 15 -18.44 0.93 -10.05
N ARG A 16 -19.62 0.42 -9.70
CA ARG A 16 -20.52 1.00 -8.67
C ARG A 16 -20.57 0.12 -7.42
N PRO A 17 -19.62 0.28 -6.48
CA PRO A 17 -19.57 -0.54 -5.27
C PRO A 17 -20.76 -0.24 -4.35
N ARG A 18 -21.22 -1.27 -3.64
CA ARG A 18 -22.28 -1.17 -2.63
C ARG A 18 -21.73 -1.60 -1.28
N HIS A 19 -22.29 -1.09 -0.18
CA HIS A 19 -21.90 -1.53 1.15
C HIS A 19 -22.15 -3.04 1.30
N GLY A 20 -21.19 -3.75 1.92
CA GLY A 20 -21.23 -5.21 2.07
C GLY A 20 -20.83 -6.00 0.82
N MET A 21 -20.57 -5.34 -0.31
CA MET A 21 -20.05 -6.00 -1.52
C MET A 21 -18.61 -6.46 -1.29
N GLN A 22 -18.32 -7.71 -1.65
CA GLN A 22 -16.93 -8.18 -1.77
C GLN A 22 -16.35 -7.68 -3.09
N VAL A 23 -15.24 -6.94 -3.00
CA VAL A 23 -14.52 -6.42 -4.17
C VAL A 23 -13.23 -7.23 -4.33
N PRO A 24 -13.06 -8.01 -5.42
CA PRO A 24 -11.81 -8.71 -5.66
C PRO A 24 -10.71 -7.70 -5.98
N LEU A 25 -9.60 -7.76 -5.24
CA LEU A 25 -8.47 -6.86 -5.42
C LEU A 25 -7.29 -7.64 -5.99
N LEU A 26 -6.95 -7.33 -7.25
CA LEU A 26 -5.69 -7.72 -7.83
C LEU A 26 -4.69 -6.60 -7.57
N PHE A 27 -3.61 -6.90 -6.86
CA PHE A 27 -2.54 -5.94 -6.62
C PHE A 27 -1.22 -6.45 -7.21
N GLY A 28 -0.48 -5.56 -7.86
CA GLY A 28 0.84 -5.86 -8.39
C GLY A 28 1.89 -5.72 -7.31
N LEU A 29 2.69 -6.76 -7.09
CA LEU A 29 3.78 -6.76 -6.10
C LEU A 29 4.86 -5.72 -6.40
N ALA A 30 5.03 -5.35 -7.68
CA ALA A 30 5.96 -4.32 -8.11
C ALA A 30 5.62 -2.91 -7.58
N HIS A 31 4.39 -2.69 -7.12
CA HIS A 31 3.93 -1.43 -6.55
C HIS A 31 3.63 -1.53 -5.04
N LEU A 32 4.09 -2.61 -4.40
CA LEU A 32 3.95 -2.78 -2.96
C LEU A 32 5.12 -2.11 -2.24
N PHE A 33 4.79 -1.27 -1.28
CA PHE A 33 5.77 -0.66 -0.38
C PHE A 33 5.70 -1.34 1.00
N VAL A 34 6.86 -1.75 1.52
CA VAL A 34 6.99 -2.36 2.86
C VAL A 34 7.82 -1.43 3.73
N PHE A 35 7.36 -1.19 4.96
CA PHE A 35 8.03 -0.34 5.93
C PHE A 35 8.27 -1.12 7.22
N ASP A 36 9.35 -0.80 7.93
CA ASP A 36 9.62 -1.35 9.25
C ASP A 36 8.77 -0.67 10.34
N ARG A 37 8.94 -1.09 11.60
CA ARG A 37 8.21 -0.52 12.75
C ARG A 37 8.56 0.94 13.05
N HIS A 38 9.68 1.43 12.54
CA HIS A 38 10.14 2.81 12.70
C HIS A 38 9.64 3.71 11.56
N GLY A 39 9.04 3.12 10.52
CA GLY A 39 8.51 3.83 9.36
C GLY A 39 9.49 3.91 8.19
N GLU A 40 10.62 3.20 8.26
CA GLU A 40 11.63 3.19 7.20
C GLU A 40 11.26 2.22 6.10
N ARG A 41 11.41 2.62 4.83
CA ARG A 41 11.05 1.79 3.68
C ARG A 41 12.05 0.65 3.49
N VAL A 42 11.56 -0.58 3.54
CA VAL A 42 12.31 -1.83 3.33
C VAL A 42 12.21 -2.32 1.88
N CYS A 43 11.04 -2.19 1.25
CA CYS A 43 10.78 -2.67 -0.11
C CYS A 43 9.94 -1.68 -0.93
N PRO A 44 10.21 -1.49 -2.24
CA PRO A 44 11.47 -1.87 -2.88
C PRO A 44 12.64 -1.19 -2.15
N ALA A 45 13.82 -1.82 -2.21
CA ALA A 45 15.00 -1.29 -1.54
C ALA A 45 15.15 0.19 -1.93
N PRO A 46 15.25 1.12 -0.96
CA PRO A 46 15.33 2.53 -1.28
C PRO A 46 16.54 2.81 -2.17
N ASP A 47 16.35 3.60 -3.22
CA ASP A 47 17.43 3.99 -4.15
C ASP A 47 18.56 4.78 -3.45
N ARG A 48 18.27 5.30 -2.25
CA ARG A 48 19.25 5.95 -1.39
C ARG A 48 19.95 4.88 -0.55
N LEU A 49 21.23 4.65 -0.82
CA LEU A 49 22.12 3.98 0.13
C LEU A 49 22.12 4.79 1.43
N PRO A 50 21.97 4.15 2.61
CA PRO A 50 22.16 4.86 3.88
C PRO A 50 23.55 5.49 3.85
N ASP A 51 23.65 6.78 4.21
CA ASP A 51 24.96 7.41 4.39
C ASP A 51 25.66 6.64 5.51
N LEU A 52 26.85 6.09 5.21
CA LEU A 52 27.77 5.55 6.21
C LEU A 52 28.31 6.74 7.01
N GLN A 53 27.57 7.19 8.01
CA GLN A 53 28.11 8.02 9.07
C GLN A 53 28.41 7.11 10.27
N GLU A 54 29.68 7.12 10.68
CA GLU A 54 30.24 6.45 11.86
C GLU A 54 29.57 6.89 13.16
#